data_AF-A0A966NFH7-F1
#
_entry.id   AF-A0A966NFH7-F1
#
_cell.length_a   1.000
_cell.length_b   1.000
_cell.length_c   1.000
_cell.angle_alpha   90.00
_cell.angle_beta   90.00
_cell.angle_gamma   90.00
#
_symmetry.space_group_name_H-M   'P 1'
#
loop_
_entity.id
_entity.type
_entity.pdbx_description
1 polymer ?
#
loop_
_entity_poly.entity_id
_entity_poly.type
_entity_poly.pdbx_seq_one_letter_code
_entity_poly.pdbx_strand_id
1 'polypeptide(L)'
;MGDVFSFNKILPMPEELKDSEPFNEKHAKRNEFKEKYGAYDWYDWRVQNWGTKWDIDEADIQQYDPTLITICFQTAWSPPQMAIGSLAAKFPELKFKLAYLEEGCGFVGYSIWEGGEYQTGEHEDNSSTDAWKKIAIDEFSWEEEVEEES
;
A
#
# COMPACT_ATOMS: atom_id res chain seq x y z
N MET A 1 -12.28 16.30 -6.42
CA MET A 1 -12.62 14.87 -6.26
C MET A 1 -11.78 14.37 -5.08
N GLY A 2 -12.08 14.71 -3.83
CA GLY A 2 -13.30 14.36 -3.14
C GLY A 2 -13.11 13.19 -2.17
N ASP A 3 -11.91 12.94 -1.62
CA ASP A 3 -11.74 12.30 -0.30
C ASP A 3 -12.39 10.89 -0.14
N VAL A 4 -12.55 10.14 -1.24
CA VAL A 4 -13.37 8.90 -1.25
C VAL A 4 -12.62 7.72 -0.62
N PHE A 5 -11.30 7.65 -0.78
CA PHE A 5 -10.46 6.58 -0.25
C PHE A 5 -9.19 7.19 0.38
N SER A 6 -8.93 6.86 1.64
CA SER A 6 -7.79 7.36 2.42
C SER A 6 -7.41 6.32 3.47
N PHE A 7 -6.11 6.01 3.57
CA PHE A 7 -5.59 5.13 4.61
C PHE A 7 -5.87 5.70 6.00
N ASN A 8 -5.85 7.03 6.15
CA ASN A 8 -6.18 7.67 7.42
C ASN A 8 -7.67 7.54 7.80
N LYS A 9 -8.57 7.27 6.84
CA LYS A 9 -9.97 6.90 7.14
C LYS A 9 -10.12 5.43 7.50
N ILE A 10 -9.27 4.57 6.94
CA ILE A 10 -9.23 3.14 7.26
C ILE A 10 -8.65 2.94 8.65
N LEU A 11 -7.45 3.46 8.90
CA LEU A 11 -6.73 3.35 10.15
C LEU A 11 -6.09 4.71 10.45
N PRO A 12 -6.75 5.57 11.26
CA PRO A 12 -6.28 6.92 11.52
C PRO A 12 -4.96 6.94 12.28
N MET A 13 -4.01 7.73 11.79
CA MET A 13 -2.80 8.05 12.53
C MET A 13 -3.15 8.94 13.73
N PRO A 14 -2.58 8.67 14.92
CA PRO A 14 -2.73 9.57 16.07
C PRO A 14 -2.29 11.01 15.73
N GLU A 15 -3.11 11.99 16.09
CA GLU A 15 -2.83 13.41 15.78
C GLU A 15 -1.55 13.88 16.49
N GLU A 16 -1.24 13.35 17.67
CA GLU A 16 -0.01 13.73 18.40
C GLU A 16 1.29 13.35 17.67
N LEU A 17 1.23 12.42 16.70
CA LEU A 17 2.39 12.07 15.88
C LEU A 17 2.61 13.03 14.71
N LYS A 18 1.60 13.81 14.29
CA LYS A 18 1.65 14.62 13.06
C LYS A 18 2.83 15.58 12.99
N ASP A 19 3.16 16.20 14.13
CA ASP A 19 4.26 17.17 14.26
C ASP A 19 5.55 16.53 14.81
N SER A 20 5.63 15.20 14.86
CA SER A 20 6.86 14.51 15.26
C SER A 20 7.94 14.60 14.18
N GLU A 21 9.20 14.54 14.61
CA GLU A 21 10.36 14.64 13.73
C GLU A 21 10.95 13.26 13.41
N PRO A 22 10.69 12.69 12.22
CA PRO A 22 11.27 11.43 11.82
C PRO A 22 12.78 11.56 11.63
N PHE A 23 13.51 10.47 11.86
CA PHE A 23 14.98 10.41 11.78
C PHE A 23 15.72 11.30 12.79
N ASN A 24 15.02 11.93 13.75
CA ASN A 24 15.62 12.62 14.88
C ASN A 24 15.59 11.73 16.13
N GLU A 25 16.66 10.98 16.35
CA GLU A 25 16.80 10.09 17.53
C GLU A 25 16.79 10.85 18.86
N LYS A 26 17.09 12.15 18.85
CA LYS A 26 17.13 13.00 20.05
C LYS A 26 15.81 13.72 20.32
N HIS A 27 14.76 13.45 19.54
CA HIS A 27 13.46 14.06 19.75
C HIS A 27 12.91 13.68 21.14
N ALA A 28 12.57 14.69 21.94
CA ALA A 28 12.29 14.51 23.37
C ALA A 28 11.12 13.55 23.65
N LYS A 29 10.14 13.47 22.74
CA LYS A 29 8.96 12.60 22.88
C LYS A 29 9.09 11.23 22.19
N ARG A 30 10.24 10.93 21.58
CA ARG A 30 10.42 9.70 20.77
C ARG A 30 10.09 8.43 21.56
N ASN A 31 10.56 8.33 22.80
CA ASN A 31 10.29 7.17 23.66
C ASN A 31 8.83 7.13 24.15
N GLU A 32 8.25 8.29 24.48
CA GLU A 32 6.84 8.40 24.85
C GLU A 32 5.92 7.93 23.72
N PHE A 33 6.22 8.34 22.47
CA PHE A 33 5.49 7.88 21.29
C PHE A 33 5.64 6.38 21.08
N LYS A 34 6.86 5.84 21.24
CA LYS A 34 7.09 4.39 21.11
C LYS A 34 6.28 3.59 22.12
N GLU A 35 6.22 4.05 23.37
CA GLU A 35 5.43 3.39 24.43
C GLU A 35 3.92 3.51 24.17
N LYS A 36 3.44 4.68 23.73
CA LYS A 36 2.00 4.95 23.57
C LYS A 36 1.41 4.37 22.28
N TYR A 37 2.15 4.41 21.18
CA TYR A 37 1.64 4.08 19.83
C TYR A 37 2.38 2.94 19.16
N GLY A 38 3.43 2.39 19.78
CA GLY A 38 4.29 1.37 19.17
C GLY A 38 5.21 1.93 18.08
N ALA A 39 5.18 3.24 17.82
CA ALA A 39 5.94 3.90 16.78
C ALA A 39 6.64 5.15 17.29
N TYR A 40 7.81 5.45 16.73
CA TYR A 40 8.65 6.52 17.24
C TYR A 40 8.26 7.93 16.76
N ASP A 41 7.58 8.01 15.62
CA ASP A 41 7.17 9.23 14.93
C ASP A 41 6.09 8.88 13.89
N TRP A 42 5.59 9.88 13.16
CA TRP A 42 4.55 9.69 12.14
C TRP A 42 5.00 8.77 11.01
N TYR A 43 6.28 8.81 10.62
CA TYR A 43 6.80 8.04 9.51
C TYR A 43 6.81 6.56 9.88
N ASP A 44 7.41 6.26 11.03
CA ASP A 44 7.47 4.91 11.58
C ASP A 44 6.07 4.32 11.77
N TRP A 45 5.13 5.12 12.27
CA TRP A 45 3.75 4.69 12.46
C TRP A 45 3.08 4.35 11.13
N ARG A 46 3.17 5.22 10.12
CA ARG A 46 2.54 4.98 8.81
C ARG A 46 3.13 3.78 8.10
N VAL A 47 4.44 3.60 8.12
CA VAL A 47 5.06 2.40 7.51
C VAL A 47 4.58 1.13 8.21
N GLN A 48 4.52 1.11 9.54
CA GLN A 48 4.05 -0.07 10.28
C GLN A 48 2.55 -0.37 10.10
N ASN A 49 1.72 0.66 10.00
CA ASN A 49 0.25 0.52 10.05
C ASN A 49 -0.41 0.58 8.67
N TRP A 50 0.16 1.33 7.74
CA TRP A 50 -0.32 1.41 6.36
C TRP A 50 0.52 0.57 5.40
N GLY A 51 1.81 0.37 5.68
CA GLY A 51 2.75 -0.28 4.76
C GLY A 51 3.47 0.70 3.83
N THR A 52 3.11 1.98 3.88
CA THR A 52 3.67 3.05 3.04
C THR A 52 3.74 4.38 3.77
N LYS A 53 4.52 5.31 3.25
CA LYS A 53 4.89 6.57 3.91
C LYS A 53 3.77 7.62 3.92
N TRP A 54 3.07 7.74 2.80
CA TRP A 54 2.05 8.77 2.61
C TRP A 54 0.70 8.13 2.38
N ASP A 55 -0.35 8.94 2.55
CA ASP A 55 -1.67 8.52 2.12
C ASP A 55 -1.71 8.42 0.58
N ILE A 56 -2.85 8.00 0.06
CA ILE A 56 -3.10 7.83 -1.37
C ILE A 56 -2.86 9.12 -2.14
N ASP A 57 -2.25 8.97 -3.32
CA ASP A 57 -2.22 9.99 -4.35
C ASP A 57 -2.93 9.51 -5.62
N GLU A 58 -3.47 10.44 -6.41
CA GLU A 58 -4.09 10.20 -7.73
C GLU A 58 -5.04 8.97 -7.80
N ALA A 59 -6.08 8.95 -6.97
CA ALA A 59 -7.06 7.86 -6.99
C ALA A 59 -8.09 7.99 -8.12
N ASP A 60 -8.37 6.89 -8.81
CA ASP A 60 -9.41 6.76 -9.83
C ASP A 60 -10.20 5.44 -9.69
N ILE A 61 -11.50 5.51 -9.96
CA ILE A 61 -12.39 4.34 -9.93
C ILE A 61 -12.47 3.79 -11.35
N GLN A 62 -11.76 2.68 -11.61
CA GLN A 62 -11.73 2.03 -12.93
C GLN A 62 -13.00 1.23 -13.23
N GLN A 63 -13.63 0.64 -12.20
CA GLN A 63 -14.84 -0.16 -12.35
C GLN A 63 -15.74 -0.01 -11.13
N TYR A 64 -17.06 0.09 -11.35
CA TYR A 64 -18.05 0.19 -10.29
C TYR A 64 -19.36 -0.51 -10.68
N ASP A 65 -19.48 -1.76 -10.25
CA ASP A 65 -20.60 -2.65 -10.51
C ASP A 65 -21.24 -3.10 -9.17
N PRO A 66 -22.45 -3.69 -9.17
CA PRO A 66 -23.14 -4.10 -7.94
C PRO A 66 -22.36 -5.05 -7.01
N THR A 67 -21.36 -5.77 -7.52
CA THR A 67 -20.58 -6.78 -6.77
C THR A 67 -19.08 -6.53 -6.81
N LEU A 68 -18.59 -5.50 -7.51
CA LEU A 68 -17.16 -5.25 -7.69
C LEU A 68 -16.89 -3.75 -7.81
N ILE A 69 -15.88 -3.29 -7.08
CA ILE A 69 -15.26 -1.99 -7.28
C ILE A 69 -13.76 -2.19 -7.49
N THR A 70 -13.22 -1.54 -8.52
CA THR A 70 -11.78 -1.50 -8.78
C THR A 70 -11.33 -0.05 -8.68
N ILE A 71 -10.38 0.20 -7.78
CA ILE A 71 -9.78 1.52 -7.55
C ILE A 71 -8.30 1.41 -7.84
N CYS A 72 -7.80 2.29 -8.70
CA CYS A 72 -6.37 2.47 -8.96
C CYS A 72 -5.90 3.73 -8.26
N PHE A 73 -4.71 3.70 -7.69
CA PHE A 73 -4.13 4.83 -6.98
C PHE A 73 -2.61 4.67 -6.85
N GLN A 74 -1.93 5.76 -6.50
CA GLN A 74 -0.48 5.80 -6.28
C GLN A 74 -0.14 5.83 -4.78
N THR A 75 1.00 5.27 -4.44
CA THR A 75 1.58 5.28 -3.08
C THR A 75 3.08 5.54 -3.14
N ALA A 76 3.68 5.83 -1.99
CA ALA A 76 5.11 6.14 -1.91
C ALA A 76 5.97 4.88 -1.94
N TRP A 77 6.34 4.41 -3.14
CA TRP A 77 7.35 3.36 -3.42
C TRP A 77 7.18 2.04 -2.65
N SER A 78 6.02 1.79 -2.05
CA SER A 78 5.72 0.56 -1.32
C SER A 78 4.21 0.34 -1.27
N PRO A 79 3.75 -0.92 -1.37
CA PRO A 79 2.33 -1.22 -1.37
C PRO A 79 1.71 -1.05 0.02
N PRO A 80 0.47 -0.54 0.12
CA PRO A 80 -0.19 -0.29 1.40
C PRO A 80 -0.86 -1.56 1.99
N GLN A 81 -0.12 -2.68 2.02
CA GLN A 81 -0.67 -3.99 2.41
C GLN A 81 -1.30 -3.96 3.81
N MET A 82 -0.70 -3.24 4.76
CA MET A 82 -1.20 -3.18 6.14
C MET A 82 -2.52 -2.38 6.24
N ALA A 83 -2.67 -1.31 5.45
CA ALA A 83 -3.92 -0.58 5.37
C ALA A 83 -5.04 -1.44 4.75
N ILE A 84 -4.76 -2.14 3.65
CA ILE A 84 -5.75 -3.01 2.99
C ILE A 84 -6.11 -4.20 3.87
N GLY A 85 -5.14 -4.82 4.56
CA GLY A 85 -5.42 -5.87 5.55
C GLY A 85 -6.30 -5.38 6.70
N SER A 86 -6.06 -4.15 7.20
CA SER A 86 -6.92 -3.52 8.21
C SER A 86 -8.33 -3.25 7.70
N LEU A 87 -8.48 -2.89 6.43
CA LEU A 87 -9.78 -2.73 5.79
C LEU A 87 -10.51 -4.08 5.65
N ALA A 88 -9.79 -5.12 5.23
CA ALA A 88 -10.34 -6.47 5.12
C ALA A 88 -10.87 -6.97 6.46
N ALA A 89 -10.10 -6.81 7.54
CA ALA A 89 -10.53 -7.20 8.89
C ALA A 89 -11.80 -6.48 9.37
N LYS A 90 -12.07 -5.25 8.88
CA LYS A 90 -13.28 -4.49 9.20
C LYS A 90 -14.52 -4.93 8.42
N PHE A 91 -14.32 -5.52 7.25
CA PHE A 91 -15.38 -5.95 6.33
C PHE A 91 -15.15 -7.40 5.91
N PRO A 92 -15.24 -8.36 6.84
CA PRO A 92 -14.90 -9.77 6.58
C PRO A 92 -15.79 -10.45 5.54
N GLU A 93 -16.96 -9.88 5.24
CA GLU A 93 -17.87 -10.30 4.18
C GLU A 93 -17.38 -9.94 2.76
N LEU A 94 -16.42 -9.03 2.65
CA LEU A 94 -15.85 -8.60 1.38
C LEU A 94 -14.53 -9.35 1.10
N LYS A 95 -14.21 -9.47 -0.19
CA LYS A 95 -12.92 -9.95 -0.67
C LYS A 95 -12.10 -8.77 -1.18
N PHE A 96 -10.84 -8.72 -0.78
CA PHE A 96 -9.92 -7.67 -1.21
C PHE A 96 -8.77 -8.28 -1.99
N LYS A 97 -8.41 -7.65 -3.11
CA LYS A 97 -7.18 -7.91 -3.86
C LYS A 97 -6.43 -6.58 -3.98
N LEU A 98 -5.17 -6.56 -3.58
CA LEU A 98 -4.24 -5.47 -3.83
C LEU A 98 -3.19 -6.00 -4.79
N ALA A 99 -3.20 -5.56 -6.04
CA ALA A 99 -2.07 -5.70 -6.95
C ALA A 99 -1.21 -4.43 -6.89
N TYR A 100 0.10 -4.56 -7.04
CA TYR A 100 1.02 -3.42 -7.07
C TYR A 100 2.19 -3.67 -8.03
N LEU A 101 2.66 -2.58 -8.64
CA LEU A 101 3.80 -2.53 -9.56
C LEU A 101 4.58 -1.25 -9.27
N GLU A 102 5.89 -1.37 -9.06
CA GLU A 102 6.82 -0.25 -8.90
C GLU A 102 8.04 -0.51 -9.78
N GLU A 103 7.98 -0.05 -11.02
CA GLU A 103 9.03 -0.28 -12.02
C GLU A 103 10.34 0.40 -11.65
N GLY A 104 10.28 1.57 -10.98
CA GLY A 104 11.47 2.31 -10.57
C GLY A 104 12.32 1.57 -9.54
N CYS A 105 11.70 0.73 -8.70
CA CYS A 105 12.39 -0.16 -7.77
C CYS A 105 12.44 -1.63 -8.25
N GLY A 106 11.79 -1.95 -9.37
CA GLY A 106 11.83 -3.27 -9.99
C GLY A 106 11.01 -4.34 -9.28
N PHE A 107 9.95 -3.98 -8.52
CA PHE A 107 9.11 -4.96 -7.84
C PHE A 107 7.65 -4.96 -8.30
N VAL A 108 7.02 -6.13 -8.20
CA VAL A 108 5.61 -6.36 -8.54
C VAL A 108 5.03 -7.41 -7.60
N GLY A 109 3.73 -7.41 -7.42
CA GLY A 109 3.07 -8.46 -6.67
C GLY A 109 1.58 -8.23 -6.49
N TYR A 110 0.98 -9.15 -5.75
CA TYR A 110 -0.39 -9.01 -5.30
C TYR A 110 -0.63 -9.68 -3.95
N SER A 111 -1.72 -9.34 -3.30
CA SER A 111 -2.14 -9.93 -2.03
C SER A 111 -3.66 -10.02 -1.97
N ILE A 112 -4.17 -11.10 -1.37
CA ILE A 112 -5.60 -11.40 -1.29
C ILE A 112 -6.00 -11.59 0.17
N TRP A 113 -7.10 -10.94 0.55
CA TRP A 113 -7.77 -11.13 1.83
C TRP A 113 -9.22 -11.56 1.61
N GLU A 114 -9.67 -12.51 2.42
CA GLU A 114 -11.03 -13.06 2.40
C GLU A 114 -11.40 -13.48 3.83
N GLY A 115 -12.66 -13.31 4.23
CA GLY A 115 -13.07 -13.60 5.62
C GLY A 115 -12.42 -12.68 6.65
N GLY A 116 -11.87 -11.55 6.24
CA GLY A 116 -11.13 -10.61 7.09
C GLY A 116 -9.67 -10.97 7.36
N GLU A 117 -9.14 -12.02 6.72
CA GLU A 117 -7.78 -12.51 6.96
C GLU A 117 -6.98 -12.62 5.65
N TYR A 118 -5.66 -12.53 5.76
CA TYR A 118 -4.75 -12.74 4.64
C TYR A 118 -4.82 -14.20 4.17
N GLN A 119 -4.93 -14.39 2.86
CA GLN A 119 -5.03 -15.73 2.26
C GLN A 119 -3.74 -16.09 1.52
N THR A 120 -3.38 -15.29 0.52
CA THR A 120 -2.25 -15.57 -0.37
C THR A 120 -1.76 -14.29 -1.04
N GLY A 121 -0.59 -14.38 -1.67
CA GLY A 121 0.04 -13.30 -2.42
C GLY A 121 1.34 -13.78 -3.05
N GLU A 122 1.77 -13.06 -4.06
CA GLU A 122 3.07 -13.25 -4.72
C GLU A 122 3.80 -11.91 -4.75
N HIS A 123 5.12 -11.96 -4.72
CA HIS A 123 5.99 -10.79 -4.75
C HIS A 123 7.29 -11.16 -5.45
N GLU A 124 7.65 -10.34 -6.44
CA GLU A 124 8.90 -10.46 -7.18
C GLU A 124 9.60 -9.10 -7.17
N ASP A 125 10.89 -9.07 -6.89
CA ASP A 125 11.73 -7.86 -6.79
C ASP A 125 12.85 -7.82 -7.84
N ASN A 126 12.75 -8.69 -8.85
CA ASN A 126 13.66 -8.76 -9.97
C ASN A 126 12.92 -8.72 -11.29
N SER A 127 12.85 -7.52 -11.88
CA SER A 127 12.16 -7.23 -13.14
C SER A 127 12.71 -7.98 -14.36
N SER A 128 13.88 -8.60 -14.26
CA SER A 128 14.44 -9.42 -15.34
C SER A 128 13.85 -10.83 -15.40
N THR A 129 13.05 -11.26 -14.42
CA THR A 129 12.57 -12.64 -14.33
C THR A 129 11.23 -12.85 -15.04
N ASP A 130 11.00 -14.05 -15.57
CA ASP A 130 9.72 -14.43 -16.15
C ASP A 130 8.58 -14.37 -15.12
N ALA A 131 8.87 -14.64 -13.84
CA ALA A 131 7.89 -14.56 -12.77
C ALA A 131 7.40 -13.12 -12.58
N TRP A 132 8.32 -12.16 -12.52
CA TRP A 132 7.99 -10.74 -12.44
C TRP A 132 7.18 -10.29 -13.67
N LYS A 133 7.67 -10.60 -14.88
CA LYS A 133 7.01 -10.23 -16.13
C LYS A 133 5.60 -10.79 -16.21
N LYS A 134 5.42 -12.04 -15.79
CA LYS A 134 4.11 -12.69 -15.77
C LYS A 134 3.13 -11.94 -14.86
N ILE A 135 3.52 -11.56 -13.65
CA ILE A 135 2.62 -10.81 -12.74
C ILE A 135 2.33 -9.42 -13.31
N ALA A 136 3.34 -8.73 -13.85
CA ALA A 136 3.15 -7.41 -14.46
C ALA A 136 2.17 -7.47 -15.65
N ILE A 137 2.27 -8.49 -16.51
CA ILE A 137 1.33 -8.71 -17.62
C ILE A 137 -0.07 -9.02 -17.09
N ASP A 138 -0.19 -10.01 -16.18
CA ASP A 138 -1.49 -10.50 -15.73
C ASP A 138 -2.29 -9.46 -14.92
N GLU A 139 -1.61 -8.65 -14.11
CA GLU A 139 -2.25 -7.69 -13.21
C GLU A 139 -2.33 -6.27 -13.77
N PHE A 140 -1.38 -5.88 -14.62
CA PHE A 140 -1.25 -4.50 -15.11
C PHE A 140 -1.32 -4.37 -16.62
N SER A 141 -1.49 -5.48 -17.37
CA SER A 141 -1.39 -5.48 -18.83
C SER A 141 -0.07 -4.86 -19.30
N TRP A 142 1.01 -5.08 -18.54
CA TRP A 142 2.33 -4.54 -18.84
C TRP A 142 2.85 -5.09 -20.17
N GLU A 143 3.49 -4.23 -20.96
CA GLU A 143 4.12 -4.57 -22.22
C GLU A 143 5.60 -4.24 -22.12
N GLU A 144 6.46 -5.14 -22.62
CA GLU A 144 7.91 -4.89 -22.64
C GLU A 144 8.20 -3.81 -23.67
N GLU A 145 8.72 -2.67 -23.22
CA GLU A 145 9.26 -1.65 -24.12
C GLU A 145 10.45 -2.26 -24.88
N VAL A 146 10.21 -2.64 -26.13
CA VAL A 146 11.27 -3.00 -27.06
C VAL A 146 11.95 -1.71 -27.51
N GLU A 147 13.15 -1.45 -26.99
CA GLU A 147 14.04 -0.44 -27.55
C GLU A 147 14.33 -0.82 -29.02
N GLU A 148 13.78 -0.08 -29.98
CA GLU A 148 14.19 -0.19 -31.38
C GLU A 148 15.66 0.22 -31.48
N GLU A 149 16.54 -0.73 -31.80
CA GLU A 149 17.95 -0.45 -32.10
C GLU A 149 18.02 0.55 -33.28
N SER A 150 18.43 1.79 -32.98
CA SER A 150 18.63 2.89 -33.94
C SER A 150 19.90 2.76 -34.76
#